data_AF-A0A076LCT5-F1
#
_entry.id   AF-A0A076LCT5-F1
#
_cell.length_a   1.000
_cell.length_b   1.000
_cell.length_c   1.000
_cell.angle_alpha   90.00
_cell.angle_beta   90.00
_cell.angle_gamma   90.00
#
_symmetry.space_group_name_H-M   'P 1'
#
loop_
_entity.id
_entity.type
_entity.pdbx_description
1 polymer ?
#
loop_
_entity_poly.entity_id
_entity_poly.type
_entity_poly.pdbx_seq_one_letter_code
_entity_poly.pdbx_strand_id
1 'polypeptide(L)'
;MESPLKSILKSFFKELIKKALEIKFICKKNPNSYNNGLLFGYYIILDTFRDEAISFGFNVGELYLNIDFEKELMGAVEEKIPKFPKTEIDDESLAYYLRDCFMIFEEYVDDYLNEDDEFSRGVLYAFKEMVVLFERLKIDNFVKIEEIKQKIC
;
A
#
# COMPACT_ATOMS: atom_id res chain seq x y z
N MET A 1 -25.24 8.69 0.55
CA MET A 1 -24.25 9.13 1.55
C MET A 1 -23.01 8.29 1.33
N GLU A 2 -21.82 8.88 1.39
CA GLU A 2 -20.59 8.10 1.36
C GLU A 2 -20.49 7.29 2.66
N SER A 3 -20.11 6.02 2.56
CA SER A 3 -20.00 5.16 3.73
C SER A 3 -18.80 5.55 4.61
N PRO A 4 -18.86 5.32 5.93
CA PRO A 4 -17.77 5.65 6.83
C PRO A 4 -16.44 4.97 6.44
N LEU A 5 -16.48 3.69 6.06
CA LEU A 5 -15.28 2.94 5.69
C LEU A 5 -14.62 3.47 4.42
N LYS A 6 -15.42 3.81 3.40
CA LYS A 6 -14.91 4.41 2.16
C LYS A 6 -14.22 5.75 2.43
N SER A 7 -14.81 6.60 3.28
CA SER A 7 -14.21 7.88 3.68
C SER A 7 -12.88 7.69 4.41
N ILE A 8 -12.82 6.72 5.34
CA ILE A 8 -11.61 6.34 6.06
C ILE A 8 -10.51 5.88 5.08
N LEU A 9 -10.84 5.01 4.14
CA LEU A 9 -9.88 4.49 3.16
C LEU A 9 -9.36 5.57 2.20
N LYS A 10 -10.21 6.49 1.78
CA LYS A 10 -9.76 7.65 0.99
C LYS A 10 -8.76 8.51 1.74
N SER A 11 -9.00 8.77 3.03
CA SER A 11 -8.06 9.50 3.87
C SER A 11 -6.73 8.75 4.00
N PHE A 12 -6.82 7.44 4.22
CA PHE A 12 -5.68 6.55 4.31
C PHE A 12 -4.81 6.54 3.05
N PHE A 13 -5.40 6.30 1.87
CA PHE A 13 -4.64 6.28 0.62
C PHE A 13 -4.03 7.65 0.32
N LYS A 14 -4.74 8.74 0.64
CA LYS A 14 -4.19 10.08 0.48
C LYS A 14 -2.95 10.32 1.34
N GLU A 15 -2.95 9.84 2.60
CA GLU A 15 -1.77 9.93 3.47
C GLU A 15 -0.63 9.04 2.95
N LEU A 16 -0.94 7.81 2.53
CA LEU A 16 0.03 6.84 2.02
C LEU A 16 0.72 7.33 0.74
N ILE A 17 -0.06 7.81 -0.24
CA ILE A 17 0.44 8.37 -1.51
C ILE A 17 1.32 9.59 -1.23
N LYS A 18 0.89 10.48 -0.32
CA LYS A 18 1.69 11.66 0.05
C LYS A 18 3.04 11.24 0.61
N LYS A 19 3.08 10.28 1.53
CA LYS A 19 4.32 9.74 2.10
C LYS A 19 5.23 9.15 1.00
N ALA A 20 4.69 8.32 0.12
CA ALA A 20 5.46 7.73 -0.98
C ALA A 20 6.13 8.78 -1.87
N LEU A 21 5.40 9.85 -2.22
CA LEU A 21 5.94 10.97 -3.02
C LEU A 21 7.00 11.78 -2.28
N GLU A 22 6.86 11.97 -0.96
CA GLU A 22 7.88 12.60 -0.11
C GLU A 22 9.16 11.75 -0.05
N ILE A 23 9.02 10.43 0.10
CA ILE A 23 10.15 9.49 0.05
C ILE A 23 10.84 9.53 -1.32
N LYS A 24 10.09 9.56 -2.43
CA LYS A 24 10.68 9.71 -3.78
C LYS A 24 11.58 10.94 -3.86
N PHE A 25 11.13 12.07 -3.30
CA PHE A 25 11.92 13.29 -3.27
C PHE A 25 13.19 13.16 -2.42
N ILE A 26 13.11 12.48 -1.27
CA ILE A 26 14.28 12.17 -0.43
C ILE A 26 15.27 11.28 -1.18
N CYS A 27 14.81 10.21 -1.84
CA CYS A 27 15.65 9.29 -2.61
C CYS A 27 16.38 10.01 -3.74
N LYS A 28 15.70 10.93 -4.43
CA LYS A 28 16.33 11.74 -5.49
C LYS A 28 17.47 12.63 -4.97
N LYS A 29 17.37 13.10 -3.72
CA LYS A 29 18.40 13.96 -3.10
C LYS A 29 19.52 13.17 -2.43
N ASN A 30 19.22 11.99 -1.90
CA ASN A 30 20.14 11.15 -1.16
C ASN A 30 19.94 9.67 -1.55
N PRO A 31 20.36 9.29 -2.77
CA PRO A 31 20.19 7.93 -3.25
C PRO A 31 21.14 7.01 -2.48
N ASN A 32 20.58 6.01 -1.81
CA ASN A 32 21.31 4.90 -1.20
C ASN A 32 20.42 3.66 -1.16
N SER A 33 21.01 2.52 -0.84
CA SER A 33 20.33 1.22 -0.86
C SER A 33 19.09 1.23 0.04
N TYR A 34 19.22 1.73 1.28
CA TYR A 34 18.11 1.85 2.22
C TYR A 34 16.96 2.74 1.70
N ASN A 35 17.26 3.96 1.24
CA ASN A 35 16.24 4.88 0.73
C ASN A 35 15.55 4.31 -0.52
N ASN A 36 16.30 3.66 -1.40
CA ASN A 36 15.72 2.98 -2.56
C ASN A 36 14.80 1.83 -2.15
N GLY A 37 15.20 1.05 -1.13
CA GLY A 37 14.36 0.01 -0.54
C GLY A 37 13.09 0.58 0.10
N LEU A 38 13.20 1.69 0.82
CA LEU A 38 12.07 2.39 1.39
C LEU A 38 11.07 2.85 0.33
N LEU A 39 11.55 3.47 -0.75
CA LEU A 39 10.71 3.87 -1.88
C LEU A 39 10.06 2.66 -2.57
N PHE A 40 10.83 1.60 -2.76
CA PHE A 40 10.34 0.36 -3.34
C PHE A 40 9.24 -0.28 -2.49
N GLY A 41 9.41 -0.30 -1.16
CA GLY A 41 8.39 -0.78 -0.22
C GLY A 41 7.08 -0.01 -0.34
N TYR A 42 7.12 1.33 -0.45
CA TYR A 42 5.92 2.13 -0.71
C TYR A 42 5.30 1.86 -2.08
N TYR A 43 6.14 1.65 -3.11
CA TYR A 43 5.68 1.27 -4.44
C TYR A 43 4.88 -0.04 -4.41
N ILE A 44 5.47 -1.13 -3.91
CA ILE A 44 4.80 -2.44 -3.90
C ILE A 44 3.49 -2.40 -3.12
N ILE A 45 3.43 -1.71 -1.96
CA ILE A 45 2.17 -1.56 -1.22
C ILE A 45 1.10 -0.89 -2.08
N LEU A 46 1.41 0.27 -2.67
CA LEU A 46 0.43 1.06 -3.41
C LEU A 46 -0.01 0.38 -4.71
N ASP A 47 0.92 -0.28 -5.38
CA ASP A 47 0.68 -1.01 -6.63
C ASP A 47 -0.21 -2.23 -6.37
N THR A 48 0.12 -3.05 -5.36
CA THR A 48 -0.71 -4.18 -4.92
C THR A 48 -2.11 -3.73 -4.50
N PHE A 49 -2.21 -2.66 -3.71
CA PHE A 49 -3.52 -2.17 -3.25
C PHE A 49 -4.37 -1.63 -4.39
N ARG A 50 -3.75 -1.03 -5.41
CA ARG A 50 -4.44 -0.63 -6.65
C ARG A 50 -4.92 -1.86 -7.41
N ASP A 51 -4.05 -2.84 -7.62
CA ASP A 51 -4.37 -4.02 -8.42
C ASP A 51 -5.46 -4.86 -7.76
N GLU A 52 -5.47 -4.96 -6.43
CA GLU A 52 -6.56 -5.60 -5.69
C GLU A 52 -7.85 -4.77 -5.75
N ALA A 53 -7.78 -3.43 -5.72
CA ALA A 53 -8.99 -2.62 -5.92
C ALA A 53 -9.55 -2.82 -7.34
N ILE A 54 -8.68 -3.03 -8.32
CA ILE A 54 -9.07 -3.35 -9.71
C ILE A 54 -9.70 -4.75 -9.79
N SER A 55 -9.15 -5.76 -9.11
CA SER A 55 -9.68 -7.13 -9.09
C SER A 55 -11.11 -7.18 -8.54
N PHE A 56 -11.39 -6.38 -7.51
CA PHE A 56 -12.72 -6.19 -6.91
C PHE A 56 -13.68 -5.37 -7.80
N GLY A 57 -13.20 -4.81 -8.91
CA GLY A 57 -13.99 -3.96 -9.80
C GLY A 57 -14.26 -2.55 -9.25
N PHE A 58 -13.49 -2.10 -8.27
CA PHE A 58 -13.68 -0.78 -7.69
C PHE A 58 -13.30 0.34 -8.67
N ASN A 59 -13.99 1.47 -8.53
CA ASN A 59 -13.53 2.70 -9.16
C ASN A 59 -12.29 3.22 -8.43
N VAL A 60 -11.09 2.81 -8.86
CA VAL A 60 -9.82 3.24 -8.24
C VAL A 60 -9.63 4.75 -8.15
N GLY A 61 -10.26 5.54 -9.05
CA GLY A 61 -10.25 6.99 -8.95
C GLY A 61 -10.99 7.54 -7.72
N GLU A 62 -12.01 6.83 -7.23
CA GLU A 62 -12.71 7.20 -6.00
C GLU A 62 -11.88 6.93 -4.75
N LEU A 63 -10.95 5.97 -4.81
CA LEU A 63 -9.99 5.65 -3.75
C LEU A 63 -8.64 6.39 -3.91
N TYR A 64 -8.51 7.24 -4.92
CA TYR A 64 -7.25 7.95 -5.29
C TYR A 64 -6.12 7.04 -5.77
N LEU A 65 -6.42 5.81 -6.17
CA LEU A 65 -5.48 4.81 -6.68
C LEU A 65 -5.35 4.81 -8.22
N ASN A 66 -5.90 5.82 -8.91
CA ASN A 66 -5.78 5.98 -10.37
C ASN A 66 -4.42 6.58 -10.78
N ILE A 67 -3.35 6.12 -10.15
CA ILE A 67 -1.97 6.56 -10.38
C ILE A 67 -1.20 5.37 -10.94
N ASP A 68 -0.37 5.63 -11.94
CA ASP A 68 0.64 4.69 -12.41
C ASP A 68 1.82 4.75 -11.43
N PHE A 69 1.77 3.95 -10.36
CA PHE A 69 2.76 4.01 -9.28
C PHE A 69 4.14 3.54 -9.73
N GLU A 70 4.24 2.61 -10.68
CA GLU A 70 5.51 2.20 -11.25
C GLU A 70 6.19 3.38 -11.97
N LYS A 71 5.46 4.09 -12.85
CA LYS A 71 5.97 5.32 -13.48
C LYS A 71 6.23 6.43 -12.46
N GLU A 72 5.27 6.68 -11.56
CA GLU A 72 5.31 7.79 -10.64
C GLU A 72 6.27 7.61 -9.46
N LEU A 73 6.66 6.40 -9.08
CA LEU A 73 7.62 6.16 -8.00
C LEU A 73 8.94 5.63 -8.52
N MET A 74 8.90 4.71 -9.49
CA MET A 74 10.10 4.02 -10.00
C MET A 74 10.66 4.64 -11.29
N GLY A 75 9.90 5.51 -11.97
CA GLY A 75 10.33 6.13 -13.22
C GLY A 75 10.33 5.19 -14.42
N ALA A 76 9.56 4.10 -14.34
CA ALA A 76 9.40 3.11 -15.39
C ALA A 76 8.55 3.61 -16.57
N VAL A 77 8.46 2.78 -17.62
CA VAL A 77 7.61 3.05 -18.78
C VAL A 77 6.15 2.81 -18.40
N GLU A 78 5.26 3.66 -18.91
CA GLU A 78 3.83 3.70 -18.56
C GLU A 78 3.14 2.33 -18.65
N GLU A 79 2.54 1.90 -17.54
CA GLU A 79 1.67 0.74 -17.52
C GLU A 79 0.24 1.13 -17.92
N LYS A 80 -0.37 0.30 -18.76
CA LYS A 80 -1.79 0.46 -19.08
C LYS A 80 -2.62 -0.09 -17.94
N ILE A 81 -3.21 0.80 -17.15
CA ILE A 81 -4.24 0.42 -16.17
C ILE A 81 -5.37 -0.31 -16.89
N PRO A 82 -5.65 -1.59 -16.56
CA PRO A 82 -6.71 -2.33 -17.20
C PRO A 82 -8.07 -1.70 -16.90
N LYS A 83 -8.99 -1.74 -17.87
CA LYS A 83 -10.35 -1.21 -17.71
C LYS A 83 -11.31 -2.35 -17.37
N PHE A 84 -11.72 -2.41 -16.11
CA PHE A 84 -12.74 -3.35 -15.64
C PHE A 84 -14.11 -2.69 -15.50
N PRO A 85 -15.21 -3.47 -15.54
CA PRO A 85 -16.54 -2.98 -15.18
C PRO A 85 -16.50 -2.46 -13.74
N LYS A 86 -17.01 -1.24 -13.52
CA LYS A 86 -16.98 -0.60 -12.21
C LYS A 86 -18.23 -0.99 -11.42
N THR A 87 -18.03 -1.51 -10.22
CA THR A 87 -19.08 -1.83 -9.27
C THR A 87 -19.25 -0.70 -8.25
N GLU A 88 -20.42 -0.64 -7.62
CA GLU A 88 -20.62 0.25 -6.48
C GLU A 88 -19.75 -0.24 -5.31
N ILE A 89 -19.07 0.68 -4.64
CA ILE A 89 -18.23 0.37 -3.49
C ILE A 89 -19.10 0.40 -2.24
N ASP A 90 -19.41 -0.77 -1.71
CA ASP A 90 -20.08 -0.96 -0.41
C ASP A 90 -19.07 -1.38 0.70
N ASP A 91 -19.51 -1.30 1.96
CA ASP A 91 -18.64 -1.55 3.11
C ASP A 91 -18.24 -3.03 3.27
N GLU A 92 -19.07 -3.97 2.82
CA GLU A 92 -18.76 -5.40 2.87
C GLU A 92 -17.65 -5.72 1.87
N SER A 93 -17.79 -5.26 0.63
CA SER A 93 -16.76 -5.40 -0.40
C SER A 93 -15.43 -4.75 0.02
N LEU A 94 -15.47 -3.56 0.63
CA LEU A 94 -14.27 -2.88 1.16
C LEU A 94 -13.59 -3.67 2.28
N ALA A 95 -14.36 -4.35 3.14
CA ALA A 95 -13.81 -5.16 4.20
C ALA A 95 -13.07 -6.39 3.65
N TYR A 96 -13.62 -7.06 2.63
CA TYR A 96 -12.94 -8.16 1.93
C TYR A 96 -11.68 -7.68 1.22
N TYR A 97 -11.76 -6.57 0.48
CA TYR A 97 -10.61 -5.95 -0.17
C TYR A 97 -9.46 -5.69 0.81
N LEU A 98 -9.76 -5.09 1.98
CA LEU A 98 -8.71 -4.82 2.96
C LEU A 98 -8.11 -6.11 3.51
N ARG A 99 -8.93 -7.13 3.77
CA ARG A 99 -8.44 -8.43 4.24
C ARG A 99 -7.45 -9.03 3.24
N ASP A 100 -7.76 -9.00 1.95
CA ASP A 100 -6.92 -9.57 0.90
C ASP A 100 -5.61 -8.77 0.77
N CYS A 101 -5.69 -7.44 0.79
CA CYS A 101 -4.52 -6.56 0.89
C CYS A 101 -3.61 -6.91 2.08
N PHE A 102 -4.17 -7.24 3.25
CA PHE A 102 -3.38 -7.65 4.41
C PHE A 102 -2.71 -9.01 4.25
N MET A 103 -3.39 -9.96 3.61
CA MET A 103 -2.82 -11.27 3.36
C MET A 103 -1.61 -11.17 2.43
N ILE A 104 -1.73 -10.40 1.35
CA ILE A 104 -0.61 -10.18 0.41
C ILE A 104 0.52 -9.41 1.10
N PHE A 105 0.18 -8.41 1.92
CA PHE A 105 1.16 -7.65 2.67
C PHE A 105 1.96 -8.51 3.67
N GLU A 106 1.32 -9.49 4.32
CA GLU A 106 2.00 -10.47 5.18
C GLU A 106 3.00 -11.32 4.40
N GLU A 107 2.65 -11.77 3.20
CA GLU A 107 3.55 -12.54 2.34
C GLU A 107 4.79 -11.73 1.97
N TYR A 108 4.62 -10.46 1.60
CA TYR A 108 5.78 -9.59 1.35
C TYR A 108 6.65 -9.40 2.59
N VAL A 109 6.06 -9.23 3.78
CA VAL A 109 6.84 -9.12 5.01
C VAL A 109 7.75 -10.35 5.19
N ASP A 110 7.22 -11.55 4.97
CA ASP A 110 7.99 -12.79 5.09
C ASP A 110 9.14 -12.90 4.07
N ASP A 111 8.95 -12.37 2.85
CA ASP A 111 9.98 -12.35 1.81
C ASP A 111 11.20 -11.49 2.19
N TYR A 112 10.99 -10.32 2.83
CA TYR A 112 12.09 -9.41 3.18
C TYR A 112 12.66 -9.61 4.58
N LEU A 113 11.98 -10.36 5.46
CA LEU A 113 12.39 -10.55 6.86
C LEU A 113 13.75 -11.24 7.03
N ASN A 114 14.11 -12.13 6.12
CA ASN A 114 15.33 -12.94 6.21
C ASN A 114 16.51 -12.34 5.43
N GLU A 115 16.30 -11.24 4.74
CA GLU A 115 17.30 -10.58 3.91
C GLU A 115 18.11 -9.58 4.76
N ASP A 116 19.43 -9.81 4.89
CA ASP A 116 20.33 -8.97 5.70
C ASP A 116 21.07 -7.94 4.85
N ASP A 117 20.31 -7.15 4.08
CA ASP A 117 20.85 -6.07 3.25
C ASP A 117 20.14 -4.73 3.51
N GLU A 118 20.80 -3.62 3.16
CA GLU A 118 20.28 -2.27 3.41
C GLU A 118 18.97 -1.99 2.67
N PHE A 119 18.79 -2.53 1.47
CA PHE A 119 17.57 -2.33 0.67
C PHE A 119 16.39 -3.01 1.36
N SER A 120 16.54 -4.29 1.72
CA SER A 120 15.50 -5.05 2.42
C SER A 120 15.11 -4.41 3.76
N ARG A 121 16.07 -3.85 4.50
CA ARG A 121 15.78 -3.05 5.71
C ARG A 121 14.94 -1.80 5.41
N GLY A 122 15.19 -1.14 4.28
CA GLY A 122 14.38 -0.02 3.80
C GLY A 122 12.94 -0.44 3.48
N VAL A 123 12.78 -1.57 2.77
CA VAL A 123 11.46 -2.14 2.44
C VAL A 123 10.68 -2.47 3.72
N LEU A 124 11.30 -3.19 4.66
CA LEU A 124 10.69 -3.52 5.95
C LEU A 124 10.32 -2.28 6.76
N TYR A 125 11.07 -1.19 6.64
CA TYR A 125 10.69 0.07 7.29
C TYR A 125 9.41 0.66 6.70
N ALA A 126 9.22 0.62 5.37
CA ALA A 126 7.97 1.01 4.73
C ALA A 126 6.79 0.17 5.28
N PHE A 127 7.02 -1.13 5.47
CA PHE A 127 6.03 -2.06 6.00
C PHE A 127 5.68 -1.73 7.46
N LYS A 128 6.66 -1.38 8.30
CA LYS A 128 6.40 -0.91 9.67
C LYS A 128 5.53 0.35 9.69
N GLU A 129 5.83 1.32 8.82
CA GLU A 129 4.99 2.52 8.71
C GLU A 129 3.58 2.19 8.23
N MET A 130 3.44 1.22 7.33
CA MET A 130 2.15 0.75 6.85
C MET A 130 1.31 0.15 8.00
N VAL A 131 1.90 -0.74 8.81
CA VAL A 131 1.22 -1.30 9.98
C VAL A 131 0.70 -0.20 10.91
N VAL A 132 1.52 0.83 11.20
CA VAL A 132 1.11 1.96 12.04
C VAL A 132 -0.04 2.76 11.44
N LEU A 133 -0.05 2.98 10.12
CA LEU A 133 -1.16 3.67 9.45
C LEU A 133 -2.45 2.83 9.51
N PHE A 134 -2.35 1.51 9.39
CA PHE A 134 -3.49 0.61 9.48
C PHE A 134 -4.11 0.56 10.88
N GLU A 135 -3.29 0.53 11.94
CA GLU A 135 -3.78 0.58 13.33
C GLU A 135 -4.66 1.81 13.59
N ARG A 136 -4.36 2.94 12.94
CA ARG A 136 -5.16 4.17 13.05
C ARG A 136 -6.55 4.05 12.44
N LEU A 137 -6.78 3.10 11.53
CA LEU A 137 -8.11 2.88 10.96
C LEU A 137 -9.09 2.30 11.97
N LYS A 138 -8.59 1.72 13.10
CA LYS A 138 -9.40 1.11 14.16
C LYS A 138 -10.49 0.17 13.63
N ILE A 139 -10.15 -0.61 12.61
CA ILE A 139 -11.04 -1.61 12.06
C ILE A 139 -10.81 -2.88 12.87
N ASP A 140 -11.74 -3.22 13.76
CA ASP A 140 -11.62 -4.28 14.77
C ASP A 140 -11.40 -5.71 14.21
N ASN A 141 -11.43 -5.88 12.88
CA ASN A 141 -11.45 -7.19 12.22
C ASN A 141 -10.10 -7.70 11.72
N PHE A 142 -8.99 -6.98 11.90
CA PHE A 142 -7.69 -7.40 11.37
C PHE A 142 -6.80 -8.08 12.41
N VAL A 143 -7.17 -9.31 12.78
CA VAL A 143 -6.40 -10.19 13.70
C VAL A 143 -4.93 -10.32 13.28
N LYS A 144 -4.65 -10.26 11.98
CA LYS A 144 -3.30 -10.40 11.41
C LYS A 144 -2.38 -9.19 11.60
N ILE A 145 -2.90 -7.98 11.88
CA ILE A 145 -2.04 -6.80 12.04
C ILE A 145 -1.07 -6.98 13.21
N GLU A 146 -1.56 -7.50 14.34
CA GLU A 146 -0.73 -7.73 15.52
C GLU A 146 0.34 -8.81 15.27
N GLU A 147 0.02 -9.84 14.49
CA GLU A 147 0.98 -10.89 14.09
C GLU A 147 2.08 -10.31 13.20
N ILE A 148 1.71 -9.53 12.17
CA ILE A 148 2.68 -8.87 11.28
C ILE A 148 3.57 -7.91 12.07
N LYS A 149 2.98 -7.12 12.97
CA LYS A 149 3.70 -6.20 13.84
C LYS A 149 4.74 -6.92 14.68
N GLN A 150 4.40 -8.06 15.29
CA GLN A 150 5.36 -8.87 16.05
C GLN A 150 6.49 -9.42 15.19
N LYS A 151 6.25 -9.70 13.91
CA LYS A 151 7.30 -10.15 12.99
C LYS A 151 8.30 -9.03 12.65
N ILE A 152 7.82 -7.80 12.48
CA ILE A 152 8.64 -6.68 11.99
C ILE A 152 9.13 -5.71 13.07
N CYS A 153 8.63 -5.76 14.31
CA CYS A 153 9.04 -4.90 15.42
C CYS A 153 10.13 -5.56 16.29
#